data_AF-A0AAX6DP79-F1
#
_entry.id   AF-A0AAX6DP79-F1
#
_cell.length_a   1.000
_cell.length_b   1.000
_cell.length_c   1.000
_cell.angle_alpha   90.00
_cell.angle_beta   90.00
_cell.angle_gamma   90.00
#
_symmetry.space_group_name_H-M   'P 1'
#
loop_
_entity.id
_entity.type
_entity.pdbx_description
1 polymer ?
#
loop_
_entity_poly.entity_id
_entity_poly.type
_entity_poly.pdbx_seq_one_letter_code
_entity_poly.pdbx_strand_id
1 'polypeptide(L)'
;MEMKRANNEFEPGPVPPLMPVDRFGFLKQDHNVPLEGPTKTRPINEHEREERRIRKWRKMIGVGGSDWKLYVRRRPHAVKRRIRKGIPDCLRGLVWQLISGSRDLLLMNPGVYEQLVIYETSASELDIIRDISRTFPSHVFFQQRHGPGQRSLYNVLKAYSVYDREVGYVQGMGFLVGLLLLYMSEEDAFWLLVALLKGAVHAPMEGLYLVGLPLVQQYLFQFEQLVKEHLPKLGQHFSEEMINPSMYASQWFITVFSYSFPFPLALRIWDVFLYEGVQIVFQVGLALLRFCHDDLVKLPFETLIHALRNFPEDAMNPDMLLPLAFSFKLSKRLEELKEEYKRRNEGSLPQSVSNKKQAKQLHSSKCEQLIPGS
;
A
#
# COMPACT_ATOMS: atom_id res chain seq x y z
N MET A 1 -24.87 67.98 -19.50
CA MET A 1 -25.13 66.87 -18.56
C MET A 1 -24.41 65.65 -19.11
N GLU A 2 -23.16 65.43 -18.70
CA GLU A 2 -22.36 64.28 -19.10
C GLU A 2 -22.57 63.13 -18.10
N MET A 3 -23.03 61.97 -18.60
CA MET A 3 -23.08 60.72 -17.82
C MET A 3 -21.68 60.09 -17.80
N LYS A 4 -21.04 60.11 -16.62
CA LYS A 4 -19.83 59.31 -16.35
C LYS A 4 -20.19 57.83 -16.30
N ARG A 5 -19.63 57.03 -17.20
CA ARG A 5 -19.58 55.56 -17.11
C ARG A 5 -18.59 55.18 -15.99
N ALA A 6 -19.04 54.43 -15.00
CA ALA A 6 -18.17 53.82 -14.00
C ALA A 6 -17.62 52.49 -14.56
N ASN A 7 -16.32 52.45 -14.85
CA ASN A 7 -15.57 51.21 -15.05
C ASN A 7 -15.31 50.60 -13.67
N ASN A 8 -16.00 49.51 -13.32
CA ASN A 8 -15.59 48.64 -12.22
C ASN A 8 -14.56 47.65 -12.77
N GLU A 9 -13.28 48.03 -12.69
CA GLU A 9 -12.18 47.08 -12.79
C GLU A 9 -12.21 46.19 -11.55
N PHE A 10 -12.55 44.91 -11.73
CA PHE A 10 -12.32 43.88 -10.72
C PHE A 10 -10.80 43.68 -10.61
N GLU A 11 -10.17 44.34 -9.65
CA GLU A 11 -8.83 43.93 -9.22
C GLU A 11 -8.92 42.49 -8.71
N PRO A 12 -8.16 41.53 -9.28
CA PRO A 12 -8.05 40.21 -8.66
C PRO A 12 -7.38 40.42 -7.32
N GLY A 13 -8.12 40.13 -6.24
CA GLY A 13 -7.59 40.16 -4.89
C GLY A 13 -6.29 39.34 -4.78
N PRO A 14 -5.43 39.63 -3.79
CA PRO A 14 -4.13 39.02 -3.69
C PRO A 14 -4.24 37.49 -3.76
N VAL A 15 -3.54 36.91 -4.73
CA VAL A 15 -3.42 35.46 -4.87
C VAL A 15 -2.93 34.92 -3.53
N PRO A 16 -3.64 33.97 -2.89
CA PRO A 16 -3.20 33.38 -1.64
C PRO A 16 -1.76 32.90 -1.79
N PRO A 17 -0.86 33.16 -0.82
CA PRO A 17 0.52 32.73 -0.93
C PRO A 17 0.54 31.21 -1.13
N LEU A 18 1.21 30.75 -2.20
CA LEU A 18 1.40 29.33 -2.47
C LEU A 18 2.09 28.72 -1.25
N MET A 19 1.34 27.91 -0.49
CA MET A 19 1.93 27.22 0.66
C MET A 19 3.08 26.34 0.15
N PRO A 20 4.25 26.40 0.81
CA PRO A 20 5.42 25.66 0.35
C PRO A 20 5.13 24.16 0.44
N VAL A 21 5.38 23.46 -0.66
CA VAL A 21 5.27 22.00 -0.74
C VAL A 21 6.64 21.35 -0.70
N ASP A 22 6.70 20.12 -0.21
CA ASP A 22 7.87 19.26 -0.39
C ASP A 22 7.97 18.75 -1.84
N ARG A 23 9.04 18.00 -2.12
CA ARG A 23 9.30 17.41 -3.45
C ARG A 23 8.27 16.36 -3.89
N PHE A 24 7.39 15.93 -2.99
CA PHE A 24 6.35 14.93 -3.24
C PHE A 24 4.96 15.56 -3.28
N GLY A 25 4.83 16.89 -3.12
CA GLY A 25 3.56 17.60 -3.19
C GLY A 25 2.81 17.71 -1.86
N PHE A 26 3.45 17.38 -0.73
CA PHE A 26 2.87 17.58 0.60
C PHE A 26 3.16 18.98 1.12
N LEU A 27 2.15 19.62 1.71
CA LEU A 27 2.28 20.92 2.36
C LEU A 27 3.22 20.84 3.58
N LYS A 28 4.18 21.77 3.66
CA LYS A 28 5.05 21.91 4.83
C LYS A 28 4.27 22.57 5.98
N GLN A 29 4.28 21.97 7.16
CA GLN A 29 3.51 22.45 8.32
C GLN A 29 4.15 23.64 9.06
N ASP A 30 5.40 24.01 8.74
CA ASP A 30 6.14 25.06 9.48
C ASP A 30 6.41 26.33 8.68
N HIS A 31 5.99 27.46 9.25
CA HIS A 31 6.42 28.82 8.87
C HIS A 31 7.82 29.19 9.41
N ASN A 32 8.44 28.34 10.24
CA ASN A 32 9.74 28.59 10.89
C ASN A 32 10.92 27.84 10.28
N VAL A 33 10.70 27.02 9.25
CA VAL A 33 11.80 26.54 8.40
C VAL A 33 12.11 27.69 7.45
N PRO A 34 13.37 28.15 7.32
CA PRO A 34 13.72 29.19 6.37
C PRO A 34 13.12 28.83 5.02
N LEU A 35 12.50 29.81 4.35
CA LEU A 35 12.07 29.69 2.96
C LEU A 35 13.23 29.10 2.16
N GLU A 36 13.25 27.79 1.97
CA GLU A 36 13.90 27.20 0.83
C GLU A 36 13.05 27.64 -0.35
N GLY A 37 13.38 28.83 -0.85
CA GLY A 37 12.87 29.36 -2.09
C GLY A 37 13.05 28.35 -3.23
N PRO A 38 12.48 28.63 -4.41
CA PRO A 38 12.58 27.72 -5.54
C PRO A 38 14.06 27.41 -5.78
N THR A 39 14.41 26.13 -5.66
CA THR A 39 15.74 25.54 -5.85
C THR A 39 16.83 25.99 -4.87
N LYS A 40 16.97 25.29 -3.73
CA LYS A 40 18.31 24.73 -3.47
C LYS A 40 18.54 23.71 -4.59
N THR A 41 19.23 24.14 -5.64
CA THR A 41 19.81 23.23 -6.62
C THR A 41 20.41 22.07 -5.83
N ARG A 42 19.89 20.86 -6.02
CA ARG A 42 20.54 19.65 -5.49
C ARG A 42 22.02 19.81 -5.76
N PRO A 43 22.93 19.57 -4.79
CA PRO A 43 24.35 19.66 -5.06
C PRO A 43 24.62 18.91 -6.36
N ILE A 44 25.34 19.51 -7.32
CA ILE A 44 25.47 19.00 -8.70
C ILE A 44 25.71 17.48 -8.74
N ASN A 45 26.48 16.99 -7.77
CA ASN A 45 26.75 15.58 -7.50
C ASN A 45 25.50 14.69 -7.33
N GLU A 46 24.44 15.13 -6.66
CA GLU A 46 23.19 14.40 -6.48
C GLU A 46 22.36 14.34 -7.76
N HIS A 47 22.29 15.46 -8.50
CA HIS A 47 21.62 15.50 -9.80
C HIS A 47 22.27 14.51 -10.77
N GLU A 48 23.59 14.57 -10.89
CA GLU A 48 24.35 13.61 -11.71
C GLU A 48 24.15 12.16 -11.27
N ARG A 49 24.12 11.90 -9.95
CA ARG A 49 23.87 10.56 -9.42
C ARG A 49 22.48 10.06 -9.84
N GLU A 50 21.46 10.91 -9.75
CA GLU A 50 20.09 10.57 -10.13
C GLU A 50 19.97 10.33 -11.63
N GLU A 51 20.56 11.18 -12.47
CA GLU A 51 20.58 10.97 -13.92
C GLU A 51 21.29 9.67 -14.32
N ARG A 52 22.42 9.34 -13.67
CA ARG A 52 23.12 8.06 -13.89
C ARG A 52 22.23 6.88 -13.48
N ARG A 53 21.39 7.02 -12.44
CA ARG A 53 20.41 5.99 -12.05
C ARG A 53 19.30 5.87 -13.10
N ILE A 54 18.70 6.98 -13.52
CA ILE A 54 17.64 7.03 -14.54
C ILE A 54 18.11 6.38 -15.84
N ARG A 55 19.30 6.75 -16.35
CA ARG A 55 19.88 6.15 -17.57
C ARG A 55 20.03 4.63 -17.46
N LYS A 56 20.54 4.14 -16.32
CA LYS A 56 20.66 2.71 -16.08
C LYS A 56 19.30 2.01 -16.04
N TRP A 57 18.29 2.64 -15.43
CA TRP A 57 16.93 2.10 -15.40
C TRP A 57 16.26 2.10 -16.76
N ARG A 58 16.37 3.18 -17.56
CA ARG A 58 15.86 3.24 -18.94
C ARG A 58 16.43 2.12 -19.80
N LYS A 59 17.73 1.84 -19.68
CA LYS A 59 18.39 0.72 -20.37
C LYS A 59 17.85 -0.66 -19.94
N MET A 60 17.33 -0.79 -18.73
CA MET A 60 16.77 -2.06 -18.22
C MET A 60 15.34 -2.29 -18.68
N ILE A 61 14.53 -1.23 -18.68
CA ILE A 61 13.10 -1.30 -19.01
C ILE A 61 12.87 -1.25 -20.53
N GLY A 62 13.78 -0.65 -21.30
CA GLY A 62 13.59 -0.42 -22.73
C GLY A 62 12.52 0.65 -23.00
N VAL A 63 12.28 0.96 -24.27
CA VAL A 63 11.24 1.93 -24.63
C VAL A 63 9.88 1.37 -24.24
N GLY A 64 9.17 2.10 -23.37
CA GLY A 64 7.84 1.71 -22.91
C GLY A 64 7.79 0.38 -22.15
N GLY A 65 8.89 -0.19 -21.66
CA GLY A 65 8.89 -1.49 -20.94
C GLY A 65 9.17 -2.72 -21.80
N SER A 66 9.44 -2.55 -23.10
CA SER A 66 9.65 -3.65 -24.07
C SER A 66 10.76 -4.64 -23.69
N ASP A 67 11.85 -4.17 -23.07
CA ASP A 67 12.99 -5.01 -22.71
C ASP A 67 12.86 -5.64 -21.32
N TRP A 68 11.88 -5.21 -20.52
CA TRP A 68 11.76 -5.56 -19.11
C TRP A 68 11.76 -7.07 -18.86
N LYS A 69 10.87 -7.81 -19.51
CA LYS A 69 10.72 -9.26 -19.34
C LYS A 69 12.03 -10.01 -19.65
N LEU A 70 12.71 -9.62 -20.74
CA LEU A 70 13.99 -10.20 -21.14
C LEU A 70 15.11 -9.87 -20.15
N TYR A 71 15.17 -8.62 -19.67
CA TYR A 71 16.20 -8.17 -18.74
C TYR A 71 16.06 -8.85 -17.37
N VAL A 72 14.84 -8.96 -16.84
CA VAL A 72 14.56 -9.68 -15.58
C VAL A 72 15.03 -11.12 -15.67
N ARG A 73 14.68 -11.83 -16.75
CA ARG A 73 15.11 -13.21 -16.98
C ARG A 73 16.63 -13.37 -17.05
N ARG A 74 17.32 -12.43 -17.71
CA ARG A 74 18.79 -12.49 -17.88
C ARG A 74 19.58 -12.03 -16.65
N ARG A 75 19.05 -11.09 -15.87
CA ARG A 75 19.79 -10.42 -14.79
C ARG A 75 18.95 -10.22 -13.51
N PRO A 76 18.34 -11.29 -12.94
CA PRO A 76 17.42 -11.17 -11.81
C PRO A 76 18.08 -10.54 -10.57
N HIS A 77 19.32 -10.92 -10.25
CA HIS A 77 20.06 -10.33 -9.12
C HIS A 77 20.38 -8.84 -9.31
N ALA A 78 20.58 -8.38 -10.54
CA ALA A 78 20.80 -6.96 -10.81
C ALA A 78 19.50 -6.16 -10.63
N VAL A 79 18.37 -6.72 -11.07
CA VAL A 79 17.04 -6.12 -10.89
C VAL A 79 16.72 -5.98 -9.40
N LYS A 80 16.75 -7.10 -8.65
CA LYS A 80 16.51 -7.12 -7.20
C LYS A 80 17.34 -6.08 -6.46
N ARG A 81 18.65 -6.03 -6.71
CA ARG A 81 19.56 -5.06 -6.08
C ARG A 81 19.19 -3.61 -6.39
N ARG A 82 18.75 -3.32 -7.61
CA ARG A 82 18.40 -1.96 -8.03
C ARG A 82 17.06 -1.51 -7.46
N ILE A 83 16.08 -2.40 -7.42
CA ILE A 83 14.80 -2.16 -6.73
C ILE A 83 15.05 -1.86 -5.25
N ARG A 84 15.86 -2.69 -4.57
CA ARG A 84 16.24 -2.46 -3.17
C ARG A 84 17.01 -1.16 -2.95
N LYS A 85 17.77 -0.66 -3.93
CA LYS A 85 18.40 0.68 -3.90
C LYS A 85 17.43 1.83 -4.21
N GLY A 86 16.31 1.51 -4.85
CA GLY A 86 15.23 2.43 -5.18
C GLY A 86 15.08 2.75 -6.64
N ILE A 87 13.81 2.86 -7.00
CA ILE A 87 13.37 3.26 -8.33
C ILE A 87 13.42 4.79 -8.38
N PRO A 88 14.04 5.40 -9.42
CA PRO A 88 13.95 6.83 -9.65
C PRO A 88 12.50 7.27 -9.69
N ASP A 89 12.23 8.41 -9.07
CA ASP A 89 10.86 8.87 -8.82
C ASP A 89 10.01 8.95 -10.10
N CYS A 90 10.57 9.57 -11.14
CA CYS A 90 9.95 9.68 -12.46
C CYS A 90 9.71 8.35 -13.21
N LEU A 91 10.26 7.23 -12.74
CA LEU A 91 10.11 5.91 -13.36
C LEU A 91 9.17 4.99 -12.59
N ARG A 92 8.69 5.39 -11.40
CA ARG A 92 7.83 4.54 -10.55
C ARG A 92 6.55 4.13 -11.25
N GLY A 93 5.82 5.06 -11.85
CA GLY A 93 4.57 4.75 -12.56
C GLY A 93 4.72 3.57 -13.53
N LEU A 94 5.69 3.66 -14.43
CA LEU A 94 5.98 2.59 -15.39
C LEU A 94 6.54 1.33 -14.74
N VAL A 95 7.55 1.45 -13.87
CA VAL A 95 8.22 0.28 -13.28
C VAL A 95 7.27 -0.51 -12.39
N TRP A 96 6.44 0.17 -11.59
CA TRP A 96 5.44 -0.45 -10.72
C TRP A 96 4.43 -1.27 -11.50
N GLN A 97 3.93 -0.77 -12.64
CA GLN A 97 3.05 -1.54 -13.52
C GLN A 97 3.74 -2.80 -14.10
N LEU A 98 5.04 -2.68 -14.42
CA LEU A 98 5.82 -3.78 -14.99
C LEU A 98 6.17 -4.88 -13.98
N ILE A 99 6.44 -4.51 -12.71
CA ILE A 99 6.77 -5.48 -11.65
C ILE A 99 5.53 -6.12 -11.01
N SER A 100 4.39 -5.41 -10.99
CA SER A 100 3.13 -5.93 -10.46
C SER A 100 2.37 -6.82 -11.45
N GLY A 101 2.69 -6.73 -12.74
CA GLY A 101 1.93 -7.38 -13.82
C GLY A 101 0.65 -6.64 -14.21
N SER A 102 0.36 -5.48 -13.60
CA SER A 102 -0.89 -4.74 -13.86
C SER A 102 -1.01 -4.25 -15.30
N ARG A 103 0.11 -3.99 -15.97
CA ARG A 103 0.09 -3.61 -17.38
C ARG A 103 -0.45 -4.70 -18.29
N ASP A 104 -0.08 -5.96 -18.02
CA ASP A 104 -0.58 -7.09 -18.80
C ASP A 104 -2.10 -7.25 -18.55
N LEU A 105 -2.57 -7.06 -17.30
CA LEU A 105 -4.00 -7.07 -16.96
C LEU A 105 -4.78 -5.98 -17.69
N LEU A 106 -4.28 -4.75 -17.71
CA LEU A 106 -4.92 -3.64 -18.43
C LEU A 106 -5.08 -3.98 -19.91
N LEU A 107 -4.00 -4.44 -20.56
CA LEU A 107 -4.02 -4.78 -21.99
C LEU A 107 -4.96 -5.94 -22.32
N MET A 108 -5.15 -6.88 -21.39
CA MET A 108 -6.05 -8.03 -21.56
C MET A 108 -7.53 -7.68 -21.37
N ASN A 109 -7.85 -6.53 -20.75
CA ASN A 109 -9.21 -6.18 -20.32
C ASN A 109 -9.62 -4.76 -20.75
N PRO A 110 -9.56 -4.43 -22.07
CA PRO A 110 -9.87 -3.09 -22.55
C PRO A 110 -11.32 -2.71 -22.24
N GLY A 111 -11.52 -1.50 -21.72
CA GLY A 111 -12.85 -0.93 -21.46
C GLY A 111 -13.54 -1.41 -20.18
N VAL A 112 -12.98 -2.41 -19.47
CA VAL A 112 -13.59 -2.93 -18.23
C VAL A 112 -13.62 -1.85 -17.13
N TYR A 113 -12.55 -1.09 -16.95
CA TYR A 113 -12.51 -0.02 -15.96
C TYR A 113 -13.59 1.04 -16.23
N GLU A 114 -13.67 1.51 -17.48
CA GLU A 114 -14.68 2.47 -17.92
C GLU A 114 -16.10 1.95 -17.66
N GLN A 115 -16.37 0.67 -17.97
CA GLN A 115 -17.67 0.06 -17.72
C GLN A 115 -18.05 0.08 -16.23
N LEU A 116 -17.12 -0.29 -15.35
CA LEU A 116 -17.34 -0.32 -13.90
C LEU A 116 -17.57 1.08 -13.31
N VAL A 117 -16.85 2.08 -13.80
CA VAL A 117 -17.00 3.46 -13.30
C VAL A 117 -18.31 4.08 -13.77
N ILE A 118 -18.69 3.89 -15.03
CA ILE A 118 -19.82 4.59 -15.64
C ILE A 118 -21.16 3.89 -15.36
N TYR A 119 -21.23 2.57 -15.54
CA TYR A 119 -22.52 1.87 -15.62
C TYR A 119 -22.92 1.13 -14.34
N GLU A 120 -21.97 0.85 -13.45
CA GLU A 120 -22.23 0.11 -12.23
C GLU A 120 -22.41 1.02 -11.01
N THR A 121 -23.12 0.52 -10.00
CA THR A 121 -23.32 1.19 -8.71
C THR A 121 -22.65 0.39 -7.59
N SER A 122 -22.08 1.09 -6.62
CA SER A 122 -21.40 0.44 -5.48
C SER A 122 -22.27 0.50 -4.23
N ALA A 123 -22.34 -0.61 -3.49
CA ALA A 123 -22.94 -0.62 -2.16
C ALA A 123 -22.09 0.12 -1.11
N SER A 124 -20.82 0.43 -1.43
CA SER A 124 -19.85 1.00 -0.51
C SER A 124 -19.59 2.49 -0.70
N GLU A 125 -20.39 3.20 -1.52
CA GLU A 125 -20.13 4.60 -1.86
C GLU A 125 -20.00 5.52 -0.64
N LEU A 126 -20.86 5.33 0.37
CA LEU A 126 -20.83 6.15 1.58
C LEU A 126 -19.55 5.95 2.40
N ASP A 127 -19.06 4.71 2.48
CA ASP A 127 -17.81 4.40 3.19
C ASP A 127 -16.59 4.91 2.42
N ILE A 128 -16.61 4.82 1.08
CA ILE A 128 -15.59 5.40 0.21
C ILE A 128 -15.53 6.92 0.41
N ILE A 129 -16.67 7.62 0.38
CA ILE A 129 -16.75 9.08 0.55
C ILE A 129 -16.16 9.52 1.90
N ARG A 130 -16.44 8.76 2.97
CA ARG A 130 -15.90 9.06 4.31
C ARG A 130 -14.36 9.00 4.31
N ASP A 131 -13.79 8.05 3.60
CA ASP A 131 -12.34 7.78 3.64
C ASP A 131 -11.51 8.62 2.68
N ILE A 132 -12.11 9.12 1.59
CA ILE A 132 -11.43 10.01 0.64
C ILE A 132 -10.89 11.25 1.34
N SER A 133 -11.69 11.88 2.21
CA SER A 133 -11.33 13.15 2.84
C SER A 133 -10.12 13.05 3.79
N ARG A 134 -9.80 11.85 4.28
CA ARG A 134 -8.69 11.57 5.19
C ARG A 134 -7.49 10.90 4.52
N THR A 135 -7.53 10.68 3.21
CA THR A 135 -6.44 10.06 2.44
C THR A 135 -5.50 11.13 1.89
N PHE A 136 -4.27 11.18 2.42
CA PHE A 136 -3.24 12.20 2.08
C PHE A 136 -3.78 13.65 2.07
N PRO A 137 -4.46 14.11 3.14
CA PRO A 137 -5.19 15.40 3.13
C PRO A 137 -4.28 16.63 2.95
N SER A 138 -3.00 16.51 3.31
CA SER A 138 -1.98 17.56 3.13
C SER A 138 -1.30 17.54 1.76
N HIS A 139 -1.65 16.62 0.87
CA HIS A 139 -1.08 16.56 -0.48
C HIS A 139 -1.90 17.41 -1.45
N VAL A 140 -1.26 18.25 -2.27
CA VAL A 140 -1.92 19.22 -3.15
C VAL A 140 -2.93 18.61 -4.13
N PHE A 141 -2.69 17.37 -4.57
CA PHE A 141 -3.61 16.64 -5.45
C PHE A 141 -4.91 16.19 -4.76
N PHE A 142 -4.87 15.94 -3.44
CA PHE A 142 -5.99 15.40 -2.66
C PHE A 142 -6.64 16.42 -1.72
N GLN A 143 -5.98 17.55 -1.47
CA GLN A 143 -6.43 18.59 -0.54
C GLN A 143 -7.77 19.22 -0.94
N GLN A 144 -8.00 19.43 -2.24
CA GLN A 144 -9.23 20.04 -2.71
C GLN A 144 -10.41 19.06 -2.56
N ARG A 145 -11.37 19.43 -1.71
CA ARG A 145 -12.62 18.68 -1.55
C ARG A 145 -13.34 18.60 -2.89
N HIS A 146 -13.72 17.39 -3.31
CA HIS A 146 -14.31 17.11 -4.63
C HIS A 146 -13.42 17.50 -5.83
N GLY A 147 -12.13 17.76 -5.60
CA GLY A 147 -11.15 18.04 -6.63
C GLY A 147 -10.82 16.82 -7.49
N PRO A 148 -9.96 16.98 -8.51
CA PRO A 148 -9.61 15.89 -9.42
C PRO A 148 -9.02 14.67 -8.69
N GLY A 149 -8.09 14.84 -7.74
CA GLY A 149 -7.50 13.70 -7.04
C GLY A 149 -8.50 12.94 -6.16
N GLN A 150 -9.40 13.63 -5.47
CA GLN A 150 -10.47 12.98 -4.70
C GLN A 150 -11.47 12.23 -5.60
N ARG A 151 -11.78 12.78 -6.78
CA ARG A 151 -12.64 12.11 -7.77
C ARG A 151 -11.99 10.87 -8.35
N SER A 152 -10.70 10.95 -8.72
CA SER A 152 -9.98 9.76 -9.20
C SER A 152 -9.85 8.68 -8.12
N LEU A 153 -9.60 9.08 -6.87
CA LEU A 153 -9.59 8.15 -5.74
C LEU A 153 -10.95 7.47 -5.55
N TYR A 154 -12.04 8.25 -5.63
CA TYR A 154 -13.40 7.71 -5.59
C TYR A 154 -13.66 6.70 -6.70
N ASN A 155 -13.37 7.07 -7.95
CA ASN A 155 -13.66 6.22 -9.11
C ASN A 155 -12.94 4.87 -9.03
N VAL A 156 -11.65 4.87 -8.67
CA VAL A 156 -10.88 3.62 -8.56
C VAL A 156 -11.42 2.73 -7.45
N LEU A 157 -11.72 3.30 -6.27
CA LEU A 157 -12.26 2.54 -5.15
C LEU A 157 -13.68 2.02 -5.43
N LYS A 158 -14.52 2.84 -6.07
CA LYS A 158 -15.85 2.45 -6.54
C LYS A 158 -15.74 1.29 -7.54
N ALA A 159 -14.94 1.45 -8.60
CA ALA A 159 -14.76 0.43 -9.62
C ALA A 159 -14.25 -0.88 -9.02
N TYR A 160 -13.27 -0.83 -8.11
CA TYR A 160 -12.77 -2.03 -7.44
C TYR A 160 -13.86 -2.71 -6.59
N SER A 161 -14.63 -1.93 -5.82
CA SER A 161 -15.70 -2.49 -4.97
C SER A 161 -16.79 -3.22 -5.76
N VAL A 162 -16.98 -2.86 -7.03
CA VAL A 162 -17.89 -3.56 -7.95
C VAL A 162 -17.19 -4.73 -8.62
N TYR A 163 -15.93 -4.57 -9.05
CA TYR A 163 -15.14 -5.63 -9.67
C TYR A 163 -15.02 -6.86 -8.76
N ASP A 164 -14.88 -6.63 -7.45
CA ASP A 164 -14.74 -7.66 -6.45
C ASP A 164 -15.75 -7.44 -5.31
N ARG A 165 -17.01 -7.83 -5.53
CA ARG A 165 -18.10 -7.61 -4.57
C ARG A 165 -17.95 -8.39 -3.26
N GLU A 166 -17.10 -9.43 -3.23
CA GLU A 166 -16.83 -10.18 -2.00
C GLU A 166 -15.98 -9.35 -1.02
N VAL A 167 -14.98 -8.64 -1.55
CA VAL A 167 -14.20 -7.66 -0.80
C VAL A 167 -14.97 -6.35 -0.63
N GLY A 168 -15.58 -5.86 -1.71
CA GLY A 168 -16.17 -4.54 -1.79
C GLY A 168 -15.13 -3.45 -1.54
N TYR A 169 -15.44 -2.55 -0.61
CA TYR A 169 -14.50 -1.57 -0.08
C TYR A 169 -14.31 -1.78 1.41
N VAL A 170 -13.05 -1.71 1.84
CA VAL A 170 -12.68 -1.75 3.26
C VAL A 170 -11.76 -0.58 3.58
N GLN A 171 -11.98 -0.02 4.77
CA GLN A 171 -11.18 1.08 5.29
C GLN A 171 -9.68 0.77 5.24
N GLY A 172 -8.92 1.69 4.65
CA GLY A 172 -7.48 1.58 4.45
C GLY A 172 -7.09 1.41 2.98
N MET A 173 -7.98 0.87 2.14
CA MET A 173 -7.73 0.73 0.69
C MET A 173 -7.46 2.08 0.02
N GLY A 174 -8.07 3.15 0.52
CA GLY A 174 -7.83 4.52 0.04
C GLY A 174 -6.35 4.91 0.07
N PHE A 175 -5.57 4.48 1.06
CA PHE A 175 -4.14 4.80 1.13
C PHE A 175 -3.28 4.01 0.13
N LEU A 176 -3.73 2.82 -0.30
CA LEU A 176 -3.11 2.10 -1.41
C LEU A 176 -3.33 2.89 -2.71
N VAL A 177 -4.60 3.19 -3.00
CA VAL A 177 -4.99 3.86 -4.25
C VAL A 177 -4.44 5.28 -4.32
N GLY A 178 -4.51 6.02 -3.22
CA GLY A 178 -3.98 7.38 -3.13
C GLY A 178 -2.50 7.43 -3.48
N LEU A 179 -1.70 6.47 -2.98
CA LEU A 179 -0.28 6.39 -3.31
C LEU A 179 -0.05 6.06 -4.79
N LEU A 180 -0.86 5.17 -5.37
CA LEU A 180 -0.77 4.81 -6.79
C LEU A 180 -1.11 5.98 -7.71
N LEU A 181 -2.18 6.71 -7.41
CA LEU A 181 -2.64 7.88 -8.19
C LEU A 181 -1.62 9.03 -8.22
N LEU A 182 -0.64 9.06 -7.32
CA LEU A 182 0.47 10.02 -7.38
C LEU A 182 1.51 9.69 -8.46
N TYR A 183 1.46 8.49 -9.05
CA TYR A 183 2.46 8.00 -9.99
C TYR A 183 1.91 7.47 -11.31
N MET A 184 0.60 7.26 -11.43
CA MET A 184 -0.01 6.72 -12.64
C MET A 184 -1.42 7.24 -12.85
N SER A 185 -1.97 6.94 -14.04
CA SER A 185 -3.35 7.31 -14.36
C SER A 185 -4.36 6.56 -13.50
N GLU A 186 -5.61 7.01 -13.55
CA GLU A 186 -6.72 6.42 -12.81
C GLU A 186 -6.91 4.92 -13.14
N GLU A 187 -6.94 4.57 -14.42
CA GLU A 187 -7.10 3.18 -14.87
C GLU A 187 -5.87 2.32 -14.55
N ASP A 188 -4.66 2.86 -14.68
CA ASP A 188 -3.43 2.16 -14.28
C ASP A 188 -3.46 1.79 -12.78
N ALA A 189 -3.92 2.72 -11.94
CA ALA A 189 -4.02 2.54 -10.50
C ALA A 189 -5.06 1.46 -10.15
N PHE A 190 -6.20 1.44 -10.85
CA PHE A 190 -7.20 0.38 -10.73
C PHE A 190 -6.60 -1.00 -11.03
N TRP A 191 -5.95 -1.16 -12.18
CA TRP A 191 -5.38 -2.45 -12.56
C TRP A 191 -4.23 -2.88 -11.65
N LEU A 192 -3.49 -1.94 -11.08
CA LEU A 192 -2.46 -2.26 -10.09
C LEU A 192 -3.07 -2.70 -8.75
N LEU A 193 -4.16 -2.08 -8.32
CA LEU A 193 -4.93 -2.56 -7.16
C LEU A 193 -5.46 -3.99 -7.42
N VAL A 194 -6.04 -4.25 -8.59
CA VAL A 194 -6.49 -5.60 -8.98
C VAL A 194 -5.33 -6.59 -8.96
N ALA A 195 -4.17 -6.22 -9.53
CA ALA A 195 -2.98 -7.07 -9.55
C ALA A 195 -2.52 -7.48 -8.14
N LEU A 196 -2.62 -6.57 -7.18
CA LEU A 196 -2.25 -6.83 -5.79
C LEU A 196 -3.25 -7.74 -5.09
N LEU A 197 -4.53 -7.41 -5.17
CA LEU A 197 -5.55 -8.07 -4.37
C LEU A 197 -5.92 -9.44 -4.94
N LYS A 198 -5.99 -9.58 -6.27
CA LYS A 198 -6.24 -10.86 -6.96
C LYS A 198 -4.98 -11.69 -7.23
N GLY A 199 -3.79 -11.15 -6.96
CA GLY A 199 -2.53 -11.89 -7.03
C GLY A 199 -2.04 -12.20 -8.45
N ALA A 200 -1.63 -11.17 -9.19
CA ALA A 200 -1.08 -11.32 -10.55
C ALA A 200 0.35 -11.90 -10.55
N VAL A 201 1.18 -11.46 -9.61
CA VAL A 201 2.60 -11.86 -9.49
C VAL A 201 2.90 -12.55 -8.16
N HIS A 202 2.31 -12.03 -7.08
CA HIS A 202 2.44 -12.57 -5.72
C HIS A 202 1.12 -13.20 -5.28
N ALA A 203 1.13 -13.90 -4.14
CA ALA A 203 -0.09 -14.47 -3.58
C ALA A 203 -1.18 -13.38 -3.38
N PRO A 204 -2.47 -13.71 -3.62
CA PRO A 204 -3.57 -12.77 -3.45
C PRO A 204 -3.61 -12.13 -2.07
N MET A 205 -3.88 -10.83 -2.03
CA MET A 205 -3.95 -10.04 -0.80
C MET A 205 -5.38 -9.62 -0.42
N GLU A 206 -6.38 -10.01 -1.20
CA GLU A 206 -7.82 -9.78 -0.90
C GLU A 206 -8.23 -10.22 0.50
N GLY A 207 -7.62 -11.28 1.04
CA GLY A 207 -7.87 -11.74 2.41
C GLY A 207 -7.51 -10.73 3.52
N LEU A 208 -6.80 -9.63 3.20
CA LEU A 208 -6.61 -8.51 4.12
C LEU A 208 -7.89 -7.69 4.31
N TYR A 209 -8.83 -7.81 3.37
CA TYR A 209 -10.02 -6.99 3.23
C TYR A 209 -11.31 -7.82 3.20
N LEU A 210 -11.22 -9.16 3.20
CA LEU A 210 -12.38 -10.01 3.39
C LEU A 210 -12.94 -9.88 4.82
N VAL A 211 -14.23 -10.19 4.97
CA VAL A 211 -14.91 -10.21 6.27
C VAL A 211 -14.13 -11.09 7.27
N GLY A 212 -13.92 -10.57 8.47
CA GLY A 212 -13.11 -11.24 9.50
C GLY A 212 -11.60 -11.02 9.37
N LEU A 213 -11.13 -10.35 8.30
CA LEU A 213 -9.72 -10.00 8.06
C LEU A 213 -8.77 -11.20 8.18
N PRO A 214 -9.06 -12.36 7.55
CA PRO A 214 -8.35 -13.61 7.80
C PRO A 214 -6.84 -13.49 7.55
N LEU A 215 -6.43 -12.75 6.51
CA LEU A 215 -5.01 -12.59 6.20
C LEU A 215 -4.33 -11.61 7.16
N VAL A 216 -5.04 -10.61 7.70
CA VAL A 216 -4.51 -9.75 8.76
C VAL A 216 -4.22 -10.58 10.00
N GLN A 217 -5.17 -11.41 10.44
CA GLN A 217 -4.97 -12.28 11.60
C GLN A 217 -3.80 -13.24 11.42
N GLN A 218 -3.68 -13.86 10.24
CA GLN A 218 -2.54 -14.70 9.90
C GLN A 218 -1.22 -13.91 9.97
N TYR A 219 -1.16 -12.73 9.35
CA TYR A 219 0.06 -11.92 9.33
C TYR A 219 0.45 -11.43 10.72
N LEU A 220 -0.50 -11.05 11.56
CA LEU A 220 -0.24 -10.65 12.94
C LEU A 220 0.30 -11.82 13.77
N PHE A 221 -0.24 -13.03 13.59
CA PHE A 221 0.30 -14.24 14.21
C PHE A 221 1.75 -14.51 13.77
N GLN A 222 2.00 -14.49 12.45
CA GLN A 222 3.34 -14.68 11.91
C GLN A 222 4.31 -13.62 12.44
N PHE A 223 3.87 -12.36 12.52
CA PHE A 223 4.69 -11.27 13.02
C PHE A 223 5.01 -11.44 14.52
N GLU A 224 4.04 -11.84 15.34
CA GLU A 224 4.24 -12.13 16.76
C GLU A 224 5.34 -13.18 16.97
N GLN A 225 5.28 -14.30 16.23
CA GLN A 225 6.28 -15.37 16.34
C GLN A 225 7.65 -14.88 15.89
N LEU A 226 7.72 -14.11 14.79
CA LEU A 226 8.97 -13.54 14.32
C LEU A 226 9.59 -12.54 15.31
N VAL A 227 8.78 -11.76 16.04
CA VAL A 227 9.28 -10.89 17.12
C VAL A 227 9.87 -11.73 18.24
N LYS A 228 9.20 -12.79 18.67
CA LYS A 228 9.70 -13.71 19.70
C LYS A 228 10.99 -14.42 19.29
N GLU A 229 11.13 -14.77 18.02
CA GLU A 229 12.32 -15.45 17.48
C GLU A 229 13.51 -14.50 17.29
N HIS A 230 13.28 -13.32 16.71
CA HIS A 230 14.37 -12.41 16.33
C HIS A 230 14.71 -11.35 17.39
N LEU A 231 13.78 -11.05 18.30
CA LEU A 231 13.90 -10.04 19.34
C LEU A 231 13.39 -10.61 20.67
N PRO A 232 13.98 -11.71 21.19
CA PRO A 232 13.38 -12.51 22.27
C PRO A 232 13.12 -11.74 23.56
N LYS A 233 14.01 -10.81 23.95
CA LYS A 233 13.81 -9.95 25.13
C LYS A 233 12.58 -9.06 24.96
N LEU A 234 12.43 -8.45 23.79
CA LEU A 234 11.27 -7.62 23.47
C LEU A 234 10.00 -8.45 23.34
N GLY A 235 10.08 -9.65 22.75
CA GLY A 235 8.95 -10.57 22.64
C GLY A 235 8.47 -11.08 24.00
N GLN A 236 9.39 -11.31 24.95
CA GLN A 236 9.06 -11.61 26.34
C GLN A 236 8.38 -10.41 27.01
N HIS A 237 8.98 -9.22 26.91
CA HIS A 237 8.41 -7.98 27.46
C HIS A 237 7.00 -7.70 26.92
N PHE A 238 6.78 -7.88 25.62
CA PHE A 238 5.45 -7.76 25.02
C PHE A 238 4.45 -8.77 25.58
N SER A 239 4.91 -9.98 25.92
CA SER A 239 4.05 -11.00 26.52
C SER A 239 3.70 -10.66 27.97
N GLU A 240 4.65 -10.12 28.74
CA GLU A 240 4.46 -9.66 30.12
C GLU A 240 3.52 -8.44 30.19
N GLU A 241 3.69 -7.50 29.27
CA GLU A 241 2.84 -6.30 29.13
C GLU A 241 1.54 -6.56 28.33
N MET A 242 1.26 -7.81 27.93
CA MET A 242 0.05 -8.19 27.18
C MET A 242 -0.16 -7.42 25.86
N ILE A 243 0.94 -7.05 25.20
CA ILE A 243 0.96 -6.34 23.91
C ILE A 243 0.66 -7.31 22.78
N ASN A 244 -0.47 -7.09 22.10
CA ASN A 244 -0.81 -7.83 20.89
C ASN A 244 -0.42 -7.03 19.64
N PRO A 245 0.19 -7.64 18.60
CA PRO A 245 0.47 -6.96 17.33
C PRO A 245 -0.72 -6.24 16.69
N SER A 246 -1.96 -6.72 16.91
CA SER A 246 -3.16 -6.07 16.39
C SER A 246 -3.33 -4.62 16.86
N MET A 247 -2.75 -4.26 18.00
CA MET A 247 -2.84 -2.94 18.62
C MET A 247 -2.01 -1.86 17.90
N TYR A 248 -1.02 -2.25 17.10
CA TYR A 248 -0.08 -1.33 16.45
C TYR A 248 0.29 -1.68 14.99
N ALA A 249 0.31 -2.97 14.61
CA ALA A 249 0.84 -3.42 13.32
C ALA A 249 -0.23 -3.65 12.24
N SER A 250 -1.52 -3.70 12.58
CA SER A 250 -2.61 -3.98 11.62
C SER A 250 -2.56 -3.05 10.40
N GLN A 251 -2.35 -1.76 10.64
CA GLN A 251 -2.26 -0.75 9.57
C GLN A 251 -1.01 -0.90 8.70
N TRP A 252 0.07 -1.49 9.21
CA TRP A 252 1.29 -1.72 8.43
C TRP A 252 1.04 -2.71 7.30
N PHE A 253 0.26 -3.76 7.58
CA PHE A 253 -0.12 -4.78 6.59
C PHE A 253 -1.22 -4.29 5.67
N ILE A 254 -2.27 -3.67 6.21
CA ILE A 254 -3.41 -3.19 5.43
C ILE A 254 -2.94 -2.11 4.44
N THR A 255 -2.19 -1.11 4.91
CA THR A 255 -1.83 0.04 4.06
C THR A 255 -0.43 -0.05 3.46
N VAL A 256 0.31 -1.13 3.72
CA VAL A 256 1.72 -1.25 3.30
C VAL A 256 2.51 0.01 3.69
N PHE A 257 2.32 0.43 4.94
CA PHE A 257 2.89 1.65 5.54
C PHE A 257 2.48 2.99 4.92
N SER A 258 1.56 3.05 3.95
CA SER A 258 1.22 4.31 3.29
C SER A 258 0.33 5.25 4.13
N TYR A 259 -0.20 4.80 5.28
CA TYR A 259 -1.04 5.63 6.15
C TYR A 259 -0.25 6.55 7.10
N SER A 260 0.59 5.97 7.98
CA SER A 260 1.18 6.69 9.12
C SER A 260 2.67 6.97 9.02
N PHE A 261 3.33 6.55 7.93
CA PHE A 261 4.78 6.68 7.80
C PHE A 261 5.14 7.79 6.82
N PRO A 262 6.35 8.38 6.94
CA PRO A 262 6.84 9.37 6.00
C PRO A 262 6.72 8.86 4.56
N PHE A 263 6.13 9.66 3.68
CA PHE A 263 5.92 9.31 2.28
C PHE A 263 7.19 8.80 1.57
N PRO A 264 8.39 9.41 1.75
CA PRO A 264 9.61 8.90 1.14
C PRO A 264 9.93 7.46 1.54
N LEU A 265 9.67 7.07 2.79
CA LEU A 265 9.86 5.71 3.28
C LEU A 265 8.83 4.77 2.65
N ALA A 266 7.55 5.16 2.64
CA ALA A 266 6.48 4.36 2.03
C ALA A 266 6.83 4.01 0.57
N LEU A 267 7.28 4.98 -0.24
CA LEU A 267 7.69 4.71 -1.62
C LEU A 267 8.81 3.68 -1.74
N ARG A 268 9.79 3.72 -0.83
CA ARG A 268 10.92 2.79 -0.86
C ARG A 268 10.53 1.39 -0.42
N ILE A 269 9.55 1.28 0.49
CA ILE A 269 8.91 0.01 0.85
C ILE A 269 8.13 -0.53 -0.35
N TRP A 270 7.31 0.31 -0.99
CA TRP A 270 6.50 -0.04 -2.15
C TRP A 270 7.33 -0.52 -3.35
N ASP A 271 8.47 0.13 -3.63
CA ASP A 271 9.42 -0.34 -4.65
C ASP A 271 9.77 -1.83 -4.46
N VAL A 272 10.03 -2.25 -3.22
CA VAL A 272 10.42 -3.63 -2.89
C VAL A 272 9.21 -4.54 -2.74
N PHE A 273 8.12 -4.06 -2.14
CA PHE A 273 6.88 -4.80 -1.91
C PHE A 273 6.29 -5.31 -3.22
N LEU A 274 6.20 -4.46 -4.25
CA LEU A 274 5.67 -4.88 -5.54
C LEU A 274 6.55 -5.94 -6.24
N TYR A 275 7.85 -6.01 -5.91
CA TYR A 275 8.78 -6.97 -6.51
C TYR A 275 9.01 -8.25 -5.70
N GLU A 276 9.07 -8.17 -4.37
CA GLU A 276 9.38 -9.28 -3.46
C GLU A 276 8.17 -9.73 -2.63
N GLY A 277 7.02 -9.09 -2.79
CA GLY A 277 5.78 -9.40 -2.09
C GLY A 277 5.76 -8.89 -0.65
N VAL A 278 4.77 -9.36 0.10
CA VAL A 278 4.46 -8.90 1.47
C VAL A 278 5.59 -9.12 2.49
N GLN A 279 6.57 -9.97 2.19
CA GLN A 279 7.69 -10.26 3.09
C GLN A 279 8.41 -8.98 3.56
N ILE A 280 8.52 -7.96 2.71
CA ILE A 280 9.15 -6.70 3.10
C ILE A 280 8.42 -6.01 4.25
N VAL A 281 7.09 -6.20 4.37
CA VAL A 281 6.30 -5.58 5.43
C VAL A 281 6.71 -6.14 6.81
N PHE A 282 6.88 -7.46 6.90
CA PHE A 282 7.43 -8.12 8.09
C PHE A 282 8.86 -7.66 8.40
N GLN A 283 9.71 -7.58 7.38
CA GLN A 283 11.10 -7.16 7.53
C GLN A 283 11.23 -5.73 8.06
N VAL A 284 10.40 -4.81 7.55
CA VAL A 284 10.37 -3.41 8.01
C VAL A 284 9.84 -3.33 9.44
N GLY A 285 8.74 -4.05 9.75
CA GLY A 285 8.21 -4.10 11.12
C GLY A 285 9.26 -4.59 12.13
N LEU A 286 9.98 -5.67 11.83
CA LEU A 286 11.06 -6.18 12.68
C LEU A 286 12.23 -5.20 12.78
N ALA A 287 12.56 -4.49 11.70
CA ALA A 287 13.63 -3.51 11.70
C ALA A 287 13.30 -2.29 12.55
N LEU A 288 12.05 -1.80 12.52
CA LEU A 288 11.57 -0.72 13.39
C LEU A 288 11.68 -1.11 14.87
N LEU A 289 11.16 -2.30 15.22
CA LEU A 289 11.23 -2.81 16.59
C LEU A 289 12.67 -3.05 17.05
N ARG A 290 13.54 -3.53 16.14
CA ARG A 290 14.96 -3.72 16.44
C ARG A 290 15.69 -2.41 16.65
N PHE A 291 15.36 -1.38 15.89
CA PHE A 291 15.96 -0.06 16.03
C PHE A 291 15.61 0.57 17.38
N CYS A 292 14.35 0.48 17.78
CA CYS A 292 13.85 1.05 19.05
C CYS A 292 13.93 0.08 20.24
N HIS A 293 14.62 -1.06 20.11
CA HIS A 293 14.57 -2.16 21.07
C HIS A 293 14.87 -1.71 22.51
N ASP A 294 15.97 -0.96 22.70
CA ASP A 294 16.47 -0.60 24.03
C ASP A 294 15.57 0.39 24.76
N ASP A 295 14.76 1.15 24.03
CA ASP A 295 13.74 2.03 24.61
C ASP A 295 12.47 1.24 24.92
N LEU A 296 11.98 0.45 23.95
CA LEU A 296 10.72 -0.27 24.07
C LEU A 296 10.71 -1.29 25.23
N VAL A 297 11.84 -1.97 25.49
CA VAL A 297 11.92 -3.02 26.54
C VAL A 297 11.79 -2.48 27.97
N LYS A 298 11.83 -1.15 28.16
CA LYS A 298 11.73 -0.51 29.48
C LYS A 298 10.35 0.10 29.74
N LEU A 299 9.51 0.16 28.71
CA LEU A 299 8.25 0.91 28.77
C LEU A 299 7.10 0.02 29.27
N PRO A 300 6.30 0.47 30.25
CA PRO A 300 5.05 -0.20 30.60
C PRO A 300 3.98 -0.03 29.51
N PHE A 301 2.96 -0.87 29.54
CA PHE A 301 1.89 -1.01 28.53
C PHE A 301 1.46 0.29 27.85
N GLU A 302 0.99 1.30 28.59
CA GLU A 302 0.43 2.52 28.00
C GLU A 302 1.46 3.30 27.17
N THR A 303 2.64 3.54 27.75
CA THR A 303 3.73 4.25 27.06
C THR A 303 4.32 3.43 25.93
N LEU A 304 4.31 2.10 26.06
CA LEU A 304 4.78 1.19 25.04
C LEU A 304 3.86 1.22 23.80
N ILE A 305 2.55 1.17 23.98
CA ILE A 305 1.58 1.33 22.88
C ILE A 305 1.73 2.69 22.21
N HIS A 306 1.93 3.76 22.99
CA HIS A 306 2.17 5.08 22.42
C HIS A 306 3.45 5.11 21.56
N ALA A 307 4.55 4.53 22.05
CA ALA A 307 5.81 4.44 21.30
C ALA A 307 5.69 3.60 20.02
N LEU A 308 4.97 2.48 20.07
CA LEU A 308 4.74 1.60 18.91
C LEU A 308 3.86 2.23 17.82
N ARG A 309 3.09 3.27 18.16
CA ARG A 309 2.29 4.05 17.21
C ARG A 309 3.03 5.28 16.66
N ASN A 310 4.09 5.72 17.35
CA ASN A 310 4.82 6.95 17.05
C ASN A 310 6.33 6.69 17.11
N PHE A 311 6.88 6.08 16.06
CA PHE A 311 8.32 5.87 15.96
C PHE A 311 9.07 7.19 15.78
N PRO A 312 10.31 7.31 16.30
CA PRO A 312 11.13 8.48 16.06
C PRO A 312 11.52 8.59 14.58
N GLU A 313 11.70 9.82 14.08
CA GLU A 313 12.02 10.09 12.67
C GLU A 313 13.30 9.37 12.21
N ASP A 314 14.31 9.28 13.08
CA ASP A 314 15.57 8.59 12.81
C ASP A 314 15.37 7.09 12.53
N ALA A 315 14.41 6.44 13.20
CA ALA A 315 14.06 5.05 12.96
C ALA A 315 13.39 4.85 11.59
N MET A 316 12.82 5.91 11.02
CA MET A 316 12.09 5.90 9.75
C MET A 316 12.96 6.36 8.57
N ASN A 317 14.26 6.56 8.76
CA ASN A 317 15.18 6.85 7.66
C ASN A 317 15.33 5.64 6.71
N PRO A 318 14.93 5.74 5.42
CA PRO A 318 14.95 4.60 4.50
C PRO A 318 16.34 4.01 4.27
N ASP A 319 17.39 4.83 4.32
CA ASP A 319 18.76 4.41 4.04
C ASP A 319 19.38 3.61 5.20
N MET A 320 18.82 3.74 6.41
CA MET A 320 19.21 2.96 7.60
C MET A 320 18.27 1.78 7.82
N LEU A 321 16.96 2.03 7.74
CA LEU A 321 15.93 1.05 8.05
C LEU A 321 15.88 -0.12 7.05
N LEU A 322 15.97 0.16 5.74
CA LEU A 322 15.85 -0.89 4.73
C LEU A 322 17.03 -1.87 4.71
N PRO A 323 18.31 -1.44 4.83
CA PRO A 323 19.41 -2.38 5.02
C PRO A 323 19.21 -3.30 6.23
N LEU A 324 18.74 -2.76 7.35
CA LEU A 324 18.40 -3.55 8.54
C LEU A 324 17.26 -4.53 8.25
N ALA A 325 16.19 -4.09 7.57
CA ALA A 325 15.08 -4.93 7.13
C ALA A 325 15.56 -6.11 6.23
N PHE A 326 16.45 -5.84 5.29
CA PHE A 326 16.98 -6.87 4.38
C PHE A 326 17.89 -7.92 5.06
N SER A 327 18.35 -7.65 6.29
CA SER A 327 19.13 -8.59 7.08
C SER A 327 18.28 -9.79 7.54
N PHE A 328 16.99 -9.59 7.78
CA PHE A 328 16.05 -10.65 8.17
C PHE A 328 15.73 -11.57 6.98
N LYS A 329 16.06 -12.86 7.09
CA LYS A 329 15.78 -13.87 6.05
C LYS A 329 14.53 -14.66 6.40
N LEU A 330 13.37 -14.14 6.00
CA LEU A 330 12.07 -14.61 6.49
C LEU A 330 11.35 -15.60 5.55
N SER A 331 11.76 -15.75 4.28
CA SER A 331 10.96 -16.40 3.24
C SER A 331 10.48 -17.80 3.62
N LYS A 332 11.39 -18.67 4.07
CA LYS A 332 11.05 -20.04 4.48
C LYS A 332 10.21 -20.05 5.76
N ARG A 333 10.61 -19.24 6.75
CA ARG A 333 9.96 -19.20 8.07
C ARG A 333 8.53 -18.68 7.99
N LEU A 334 8.26 -17.70 7.13
CA LEU A 334 6.90 -17.22 6.89
C LEU A 334 5.97 -18.33 6.38
N GLU A 335 6.43 -19.17 5.45
CA GLU A 335 5.59 -20.27 4.96
C GLU A 335 5.34 -21.31 6.05
N GLU A 336 6.35 -21.65 6.86
CA GLU A 336 6.19 -22.55 8.01
C GLU A 336 5.16 -22.01 9.02
N LEU A 337 5.25 -20.72 9.38
CA LEU A 337 4.32 -20.07 10.31
C LEU A 337 2.90 -19.96 9.74
N LYS A 338 2.75 -19.82 8.42
CA LYS A 338 1.45 -19.85 7.75
C LYS A 338 0.79 -21.22 7.88
N GLU A 339 1.54 -22.30 7.66
CA GLU A 339 1.02 -23.66 7.84
C GLU A 339 0.76 -24.00 9.32
N GLU A 340 1.51 -23.43 10.26
CA GLU A 340 1.21 -23.50 11.69
C GLU A 340 -0.11 -22.79 12.04
N TYR A 341 -0.32 -21.58 11.53
CA TYR A 341 -1.56 -20.83 11.74
C TYR A 341 -2.79 -21.60 11.23
N LYS A 342 -2.71 -22.18 10.03
CA LYS A 342 -3.77 -23.02 9.46
C LYS A 342 -4.09 -24.22 10.35
N ARG A 343 -3.08 -24.99 10.77
CA ARG A 343 -3.28 -26.15 11.65
C ARG A 343 -3.96 -25.78 12.96
N ARG A 344 -3.61 -24.64 13.55
CA ARG A 344 -4.21 -24.15 14.81
C ARG A 344 -5.68 -23.79 14.65
N ASN A 345 -6.05 -23.19 13.51
CA ASN A 345 -7.42 -22.75 13.24
C ASN A 345 -8.32 -23.88 12.69
N GLU A 346 -7.75 -24.88 12.01
CA GLU A 346 -8.47 -26.08 11.59
C GLU A 346 -8.79 -27.00 12.77
N GLY A 347 -7.89 -27.09 13.77
CA GLY A 347 -8.11 -27.84 15.00
C GLY A 347 -9.14 -27.23 15.96
N SER A 348 -9.61 -26.00 15.70
CA SER A 348 -10.59 -25.28 16.52
C SER A 348 -12.00 -25.21 15.90
N LEU A 349 -12.24 -25.88 14.78
CA LEU A 349 -13.58 -26.09 14.23
C LEU A 349 -14.27 -27.27 14.95
N PRO A 350 -15.43 -27.08 15.62
CA PRO A 350 -16.23 -28.20 16.10
C PRO A 350 -16.64 -29.09 14.91
N GLN A 351 -16.63 -30.41 15.10
CA GLN A 351 -17.06 -31.44 14.13
C GLN A 351 -18.47 -31.26 13.53
N SER A 352 -19.22 -30.21 13.93
CA SER A 352 -20.56 -29.91 13.44
C SER A 352 -20.63 -29.32 12.03
N VAL A 353 -19.52 -28.82 11.46
CA VAL A 353 -19.50 -28.25 10.11
C VAL A 353 -19.31 -29.32 9.02
N SER A 354 -18.70 -30.46 9.34
CA SER A 354 -18.52 -31.56 8.39
C SER A 354 -19.86 -32.20 7.98
N ASN A 355 -20.81 -32.29 8.92
CA ASN A 355 -22.14 -32.84 8.66
C ASN A 355 -23.02 -31.93 7.78
N LYS A 356 -22.78 -30.61 7.77
CA LYS A 356 -23.52 -29.68 6.89
C LYS A 356 -23.05 -29.73 5.43
N LYS A 357 -21.78 -30.04 5.17
CA LYS A 357 -21.28 -30.26 3.80
C LYS A 357 -21.80 -31.59 3.22
N GLN A 358 -21.87 -32.65 4.02
CA GLN A 358 -22.50 -33.91 3.59
C GLN A 358 -24.02 -33.78 3.38
N ALA A 359 -24.72 -33.01 4.23
CA ALA A 359 -26.16 -32.77 4.05
C ALA A 359 -26.51 -31.95 2.78
N LYS A 360 -25.65 -31.00 2.39
CA LYS A 360 -25.82 -30.26 1.13
C LYS A 360 -25.53 -31.09 -0.13
N GLN A 361 -24.59 -32.04 -0.06
CA GLN A 361 -24.34 -32.99 -1.15
C GLN A 361 -25.49 -33.98 -1.33
N LEU A 362 -26.08 -34.48 -0.23
CA LEU A 362 -27.26 -35.36 -0.31
C LEU A 362 -28.52 -34.66 -0.85
N HIS A 363 -28.66 -33.34 -0.62
CA HIS A 363 -29.78 -32.56 -1.13
C HIS A 363 -29.65 -32.25 -2.63
N SER A 364 -28.42 -32.10 -3.14
CA SER A 364 -28.16 -31.88 -4.58
C SER A 364 -28.50 -33.12 -5.41
N SER A 365 -28.15 -34.33 -4.95
CA SER A 365 -28.41 -35.56 -5.69
C SER A 365 -29.88 -35.98 -5.73
N LYS A 366 -30.76 -35.40 -4.91
CA LYS A 366 -32.21 -35.64 -4.97
C LYS A 366 -32.97 -34.72 -5.93
N CYS A 367 -32.38 -33.61 -6.37
CA CYS A 367 -33.02 -32.69 -7.32
C CYS A 367 -32.82 -33.08 -8.80
N GLU A 368 -31.89 -34.00 -9.11
CA GLU A 368 -31.62 -34.43 -10.49
C GLU A 368 -32.50 -35.60 -10.98
N GLN A 369 -33.47 -36.08 -10.18
CA GLN A 369 -34.34 -37.22 -10.56
C GLN A 369 -35.80 -36.86 -10.87
N LEU A 370 -36.15 -35.59 -11.03
CA LEU A 370 -37.53 -35.18 -11.34
C LEU A 370 -37.59 -34.29 -12.59
N ILE A 371 -37.29 -34.88 -13.74
CA ILE A 371 -37.79 -34.41 -15.04
C ILE A 371 -38.24 -35.66 -15.83
N PRO A 372 -39.55 -36.00 -15.87
CA PRO A 372 -40.05 -36.94 -16.86
C PRO A 372 -40.33 -36.18 -18.16
N GLY A 373 -39.76 -36.68 -19.25
CA GLY A 373 -39.93 -36.12 -20.58
C GLY A 373 -41.33 -36.34 -21.16
N SER A 374 -41.76 -35.38 -21.98
CA SER A 374 -42.45 -35.53 -23.28
C SER A 374 -42.55 -34.15 -23.91
#